data_AF-A0A3Q0RF47-F1
#
_entry.id   AF-A0A3Q0RF47-F1
#
_cell.length_a   1.000
_cell.length_b   1.000
_cell.length_c   1.000
_cell.angle_alpha   90.00
_cell.angle_beta   90.00
_cell.angle_gamma   90.00
#
_symmetry.space_group_name_H-M   'P 1'
#
loop_
_entity.id
_entity.type
_entity.pdbx_description
1 polymer ?
#
loop_
_entity_poly.entity_id
_entity_poly.type
_entity_poly.pdbx_seq_one_letter_code
_entity_poly.pdbx_strand_id
1 'polypeptide(L)'
;MNPDIVKERKSATFDVEKLTFILDDGPEKTRRRREIESLVFNDPDFKEEDPNFLSRSERYDQAIRKSAQMILKLREYGIADPEEIYHYKSMVKGNNQEAMGLHFVMFLPFLHSQCDPQQKAKWLPLAESYQVVGTYAQTEMGHGQSWF
;
A
#
# COMPACT_ATOMS: atom_id res chain seq x y z
N MET A 1 -16.28 14.54 -19.82
CA MET A 1 -15.61 13.36 -20.39
C MET A 1 -15.39 13.60 -21.87
N ASN A 2 -14.22 13.23 -22.41
CA ASN A 2 -13.90 13.43 -23.83
C ASN A 2 -14.90 12.64 -24.73
N PRO A 3 -15.48 13.23 -25.78
CA PRO A 3 -16.42 12.57 -26.70
C PRO A 3 -15.92 11.25 -27.30
N ASP A 4 -14.64 11.15 -27.64
CA ASP A 4 -14.06 9.93 -28.22
C ASP A 4 -14.08 8.78 -27.21
N ILE A 5 -13.76 9.06 -25.94
CA ILE A 5 -13.84 8.07 -24.86
C ILE A 5 -15.28 7.60 -24.65
N VAL A 6 -16.25 8.49 -24.76
CA VAL A 6 -17.68 8.13 -24.64
C VAL A 6 -18.08 7.19 -25.76
N LYS A 7 -17.63 7.46 -27.00
CA LYS A 7 -17.89 6.59 -28.15
C LYS A 7 -17.32 5.19 -27.95
N GLU A 8 -16.06 5.08 -27.51
CA GLU A 8 -15.41 3.78 -27.27
C GLU A 8 -16.02 3.02 -26.10
N ARG A 9 -16.47 3.70 -25.03
CA ARG A 9 -17.16 3.02 -23.92
C ARG A 9 -18.53 2.48 -24.33
N LYS A 10 -19.21 3.12 -25.27
CA LYS A 10 -20.52 2.68 -25.79
C LYS A 10 -20.41 1.50 -26.75
N SER A 11 -19.27 1.27 -27.39
CA SER A 11 -19.06 0.15 -28.31
C SER A 11 -18.74 -1.17 -27.59
N ALA A 12 -18.55 -1.15 -26.26
CA ALA A 12 -18.29 -2.34 -25.47
C ALA A 12 -19.43 -3.37 -25.61
N THR A 13 -19.06 -4.62 -25.87
CA THR A 13 -19.99 -5.74 -26.11
C THR A 13 -20.21 -6.62 -24.88
N PHE A 14 -19.71 -6.19 -23.71
CA PHE A 14 -19.81 -6.91 -22.44
C PHE A 14 -20.06 -5.94 -21.29
N ASP A 15 -20.49 -6.49 -20.16
CA ASP A 15 -20.73 -5.75 -18.93
C ASP A 15 -19.43 -5.57 -18.14
N VAL A 16 -18.93 -4.34 -18.10
CA VAL A 16 -17.67 -3.97 -17.41
C VAL A 16 -17.79 -4.16 -15.89
N GLU A 17 -18.97 -3.99 -15.33
CA GLU A 17 -19.19 -4.14 -13.89
C GLU A 17 -19.07 -5.61 -13.49
N LYS A 18 -19.65 -6.52 -14.28
CA LYS A 18 -19.46 -7.97 -14.08
C LYS A 18 -18.00 -8.39 -14.21
N LEU A 19 -17.26 -7.83 -15.16
CA LEU A 19 -15.82 -8.09 -15.26
C LEU A 19 -15.08 -7.62 -13.99
N THR A 20 -15.44 -6.44 -13.47
CA THR A 20 -14.86 -5.92 -12.22
C THR A 20 -15.13 -6.85 -11.05
N PHE A 21 -16.37 -7.37 -10.93
CA PHE A 21 -16.70 -8.35 -9.90
C PHE A 21 -15.89 -9.64 -10.04
N ILE A 22 -15.59 -10.10 -11.26
CA ILE A 22 -14.73 -11.27 -11.46
C ILE A 22 -13.30 -10.98 -11.00
N LEU A 23 -12.77 -9.79 -11.29
CA LEU A 23 -11.41 -9.39 -10.92
C LEU A 23 -11.23 -9.21 -9.41
N ASP A 24 -12.23 -8.63 -8.75
CA ASP A 24 -12.21 -8.37 -7.31
C ASP A 24 -12.78 -9.54 -6.50
N ASP A 25 -13.15 -10.67 -7.13
CA ASP A 25 -13.71 -11.85 -6.46
C ASP A 25 -15.07 -11.59 -5.74
N GLY A 26 -15.91 -10.77 -6.38
CA GLY A 26 -17.33 -10.59 -6.05
C GLY A 26 -17.76 -9.13 -5.84
N PRO A 27 -19.09 -8.88 -5.85
CA PRO A 27 -19.63 -7.52 -5.73
C PRO A 27 -19.32 -6.85 -4.38
N GLU A 28 -19.27 -7.62 -3.29
CA GLU A 28 -18.95 -7.06 -1.96
C GLU A 28 -17.50 -6.61 -1.86
N LYS A 29 -16.56 -7.40 -2.39
CA LYS A 29 -15.15 -7.01 -2.43
C LYS A 29 -14.93 -5.80 -3.34
N THR A 30 -15.58 -5.73 -4.49
CA THR A 30 -15.58 -4.52 -5.34
C THR A 30 -16.11 -3.30 -4.59
N ARG A 31 -17.24 -3.43 -3.88
CA ARG A 31 -17.80 -2.33 -3.08
C ARG A 31 -16.80 -1.88 -2.02
N ARG A 32 -16.22 -2.83 -1.26
CA ARG A 32 -15.27 -2.52 -0.19
C ARG A 32 -13.99 -1.88 -0.71
N ARG A 33 -13.43 -2.37 -1.82
CA ARG A 33 -12.28 -1.75 -2.49
C ARG A 33 -12.59 -0.30 -2.89
N ARG A 34 -13.74 -0.04 -3.51
CA ARG A 34 -14.17 1.32 -3.89
C ARG A 34 -14.37 2.25 -2.69
N GLU A 35 -14.85 1.72 -1.56
CA GLU A 35 -14.94 2.47 -0.31
C GLU A 35 -13.56 2.87 0.21
N ILE A 36 -12.62 1.92 0.25
CA ILE A 36 -11.23 2.16 0.65
C ILE A 36 -10.56 3.19 -0.27
N GLU A 37 -10.75 3.07 -1.59
CA GLU A 37 -10.28 4.05 -2.56
C GLU A 37 -10.82 5.46 -2.27
N SER A 38 -12.12 5.56 -1.99
CA SER A 38 -12.78 6.81 -1.65
C SER A 38 -12.23 7.44 -0.37
N LEU A 39 -11.86 6.64 0.64
CA LEU A 39 -11.24 7.14 1.86
C LEU A 39 -9.92 7.87 1.55
N VAL A 40 -9.10 7.31 0.66
CA VAL A 40 -7.81 7.91 0.30
C VAL A 40 -7.98 9.12 -0.62
N PHE A 41 -8.81 9.01 -1.67
CA PHE A 41 -8.98 10.09 -2.65
C PHE A 41 -9.58 11.37 -2.07
N ASN A 42 -10.46 11.24 -1.08
CA ASN A 42 -11.12 12.38 -0.46
C ASN A 42 -10.34 12.97 0.72
N ASP A 43 -9.29 12.29 1.20
CA ASP A 43 -8.51 12.76 2.34
C ASP A 43 -7.50 13.84 1.90
N PRO A 44 -7.59 15.07 2.44
CA PRO A 44 -6.66 16.14 2.11
C PRO A 44 -5.22 15.83 2.52
N ASP A 45 -4.98 14.96 3.50
CA ASP A 45 -3.62 14.60 3.94
C ASP A 45 -2.83 13.85 2.84
N PHE A 46 -3.52 13.19 1.91
CA PHE A 46 -2.91 12.50 0.76
C PHE A 46 -2.87 13.33 -0.53
N LYS A 47 -3.39 14.57 -0.51
CA LYS A 47 -3.17 15.51 -1.63
C LYS A 47 -1.70 15.95 -1.63
N GLU A 48 -1.10 15.96 -2.81
CA GLU A 48 0.32 16.23 -2.98
C GLU A 48 0.62 16.94 -4.30
N GLU A 49 1.80 17.55 -4.36
CA GLU A 49 2.37 18.00 -5.62
C GLU A 49 2.79 16.80 -6.46
N ASP A 50 2.70 16.95 -7.79
CA ASP A 50 3.18 15.94 -8.71
C ASP A 50 4.67 15.68 -8.43
N PRO A 51 5.07 14.44 -8.09
CA PRO A 51 6.46 14.08 -7.83
C PRO A 51 7.42 14.53 -8.93
N ASN A 52 6.97 14.67 -10.17
CA ASN A 52 7.78 15.13 -11.29
C ASN A 52 8.34 16.55 -11.10
N PHE A 53 7.70 17.38 -10.28
CA PHE A 53 8.17 18.73 -9.95
C PHE A 53 9.03 18.78 -8.68
N LEU A 54 9.21 17.65 -8.01
CA LEU A 54 9.98 17.54 -6.78
C LEU A 54 11.37 16.95 -7.04
N SER A 55 12.36 17.45 -6.30
CA SER A 55 13.68 16.83 -6.19
C SER A 55 13.58 15.44 -5.56
N ARG A 56 14.65 14.64 -5.68
CA ARG A 56 14.70 13.31 -5.06
C ARG A 56 14.51 13.35 -3.53
N SER A 57 15.03 14.38 -2.86
CA SER A 57 14.88 14.54 -1.41
C SER A 57 13.44 14.83 -1.05
N GLU A 58 12.81 15.79 -1.73
CA GLU A 58 11.42 16.18 -1.48
C GLU A 58 10.46 15.02 -1.76
N ARG A 59 10.71 14.21 -2.80
CA ARG A 59 9.94 12.98 -3.04
C ARG A 59 10.03 12.00 -1.88
N TYR A 60 11.22 11.85 -1.29
CA TYR A 60 11.41 10.97 -0.13
C TYR A 60 10.69 11.50 1.10
N ASP A 61 10.80 12.81 1.38
CA ASP A 61 10.11 13.46 2.49
C ASP A 61 8.58 13.33 2.34
N GLN A 62 8.06 13.54 1.14
CA GLN A 62 6.65 13.33 0.81
C GLN A 62 6.23 11.87 1.01
N ALA A 63 7.03 10.90 0.57
CA ALA A 63 6.75 9.47 0.76
C ALA A 63 6.73 9.06 2.24
N ILE A 64 7.66 9.59 3.05
CA ILE A 64 7.71 9.36 4.50
C ILE A 64 6.47 9.97 5.18
N ARG A 65 6.14 11.23 4.86
CA ARG A 65 4.94 11.92 5.37
C ARG A 65 3.68 11.11 5.08
N LYS A 66 3.50 10.65 3.84
CA LYS A 66 2.35 9.82 3.47
C LYS A 66 2.31 8.49 4.21
N SER A 67 3.45 7.82 4.35
CA SER A 67 3.52 6.54 5.05
C SER A 67 3.13 6.70 6.52
N ALA A 68 3.60 7.76 7.18
CA ALA A 68 3.23 8.07 8.56
C ALA A 68 1.72 8.36 8.70
N GLN A 69 1.15 9.19 7.81
CA GLN A 69 -0.29 9.48 7.82
C GLN A 69 -1.12 8.23 7.54
N MET A 70 -0.72 7.41 6.56
CA MET A 70 -1.37 6.14 6.25
C MET A 70 -1.48 5.24 7.48
N ILE A 71 -0.39 5.10 8.25
CA ILE A 71 -0.38 4.29 9.47
C ILE A 71 -1.38 4.78 10.50
N LEU A 72 -1.46 6.10 10.71
CA LEU A 72 -2.41 6.70 11.66
C LEU A 72 -3.86 6.49 11.20
N LYS A 73 -4.13 6.71 9.92
CA LYS A 73 -5.47 6.54 9.34
C LYS A 73 -5.94 5.09 9.33
N LEU A 74 -5.06 4.12 9.02
CA LEU A 74 -5.40 2.70 9.10
C LEU A 74 -5.85 2.31 10.50
N ARG A 75 -5.19 2.84 11.54
CA ARG A 75 -5.60 2.63 12.95
C ARG A 75 -6.92 3.32 13.27
N GLU A 76 -7.10 4.57 12.82
CA GLU A 76 -8.33 5.34 13.03
C GLU A 76 -9.55 4.65 12.43
N TYR A 77 -9.41 4.14 11.20
CA TYR A 77 -10.47 3.43 10.49
C TYR A 77 -10.63 1.96 10.91
N GLY A 78 -9.73 1.45 11.76
CA GLY A 78 -9.75 0.05 12.20
C GLY A 78 -9.52 -0.96 11.06
N ILE A 79 -8.80 -0.56 10.00
CA ILE A 79 -8.49 -1.43 8.87
C ILE A 79 -7.33 -2.34 9.26
N ALA A 80 -7.65 -3.59 9.57
CA ALA A 80 -6.70 -4.61 10.01
C ALA A 80 -6.59 -5.81 9.04
N ASP A 81 -7.54 -5.96 8.12
CA ASP A 81 -7.51 -7.03 7.13
C ASP A 81 -6.33 -6.83 6.14
N PRO A 82 -5.50 -7.87 5.88
CA PRO A 82 -4.34 -7.73 5.00
C PRO A 82 -4.66 -7.31 3.55
N GLU A 83 -5.78 -7.76 2.99
CA GLU A 83 -6.23 -7.40 1.63
C GLU A 83 -6.66 -5.93 1.60
N GLU A 84 -7.41 -5.48 2.60
CA GLU A 84 -7.80 -4.09 2.75
C GLU A 84 -6.60 -3.14 2.98
N ILE A 85 -5.65 -3.53 3.83
CA ILE A 85 -4.40 -2.78 4.05
C ILE A 85 -3.64 -2.67 2.73
N TYR A 86 -3.55 -3.74 1.95
CA TYR A 86 -2.89 -3.74 0.64
C TYR A 86 -3.57 -2.76 -0.33
N HIS A 87 -4.90 -2.77 -0.40
CA HIS A 87 -5.65 -1.83 -1.24
C HIS A 87 -5.43 -0.38 -0.78
N TYR A 88 -5.61 -0.08 0.50
CA TYR A 88 -5.43 1.26 1.06
C TYR A 88 -4.02 1.80 0.76
N LYS A 89 -3.00 1.00 1.03
CA LYS A 89 -1.59 1.35 0.76
C LYS A 89 -1.31 1.55 -0.72
N SER A 90 -1.90 0.73 -1.58
CA SER A 90 -1.74 0.87 -3.03
C SER A 90 -2.34 2.18 -3.54
N MET A 91 -3.42 2.66 -2.93
CA MET A 91 -4.00 3.96 -3.25
C MET A 91 -3.16 5.12 -2.74
N VAL A 92 -2.63 5.05 -1.51
CA VAL A 92 -1.78 6.11 -0.94
C VAL A 92 -0.45 6.26 -1.71
N LYS A 93 0.18 5.15 -2.10
CA LYS A 93 1.46 5.18 -2.83
C LYS A 93 1.27 5.58 -4.31
N GLY A 94 0.14 5.21 -4.91
CA GLY A 94 -0.09 5.34 -6.35
C GLY A 94 0.96 4.60 -7.18
N ASN A 95 1.55 5.29 -8.15
CA ASN A 95 2.63 4.74 -8.99
C ASN A 95 4.03 4.93 -8.39
N ASN A 96 4.14 5.43 -7.16
CA ASN A 96 5.41 5.73 -6.52
C ASN A 96 5.84 4.64 -5.53
N GLN A 97 7.13 4.62 -5.23
CA GLN A 97 7.68 3.74 -4.19
C GLN A 97 7.33 4.28 -2.80
N GLU A 98 6.94 3.37 -1.91
CA GLU A 98 6.61 3.69 -0.54
C GLU A 98 7.87 3.56 0.34
N ALA A 99 8.12 4.56 1.19
CA ALA A 99 9.29 4.57 2.06
C ALA A 99 9.29 3.43 3.11
N MET A 100 8.11 2.96 3.52
CA MET A 100 7.92 1.90 4.53
C MET A 100 7.68 0.52 3.91
N GLY A 101 7.85 0.35 2.60
CA GLY A 101 7.47 -0.87 1.88
C GLY A 101 8.00 -2.16 2.50
N LEU A 102 9.33 -2.23 2.75
CA LEU A 102 9.99 -3.42 3.30
C LEU A 102 9.61 -3.72 4.75
N HIS A 103 9.21 -2.70 5.53
CA HIS A 103 8.71 -2.92 6.87
C HIS A 103 7.47 -3.83 6.85
N PHE A 104 6.54 -3.52 5.95
CA PHE A 104 5.32 -4.30 5.77
C PHE A 104 5.53 -5.65 5.09
N VAL A 105 6.24 -5.66 3.96
CA VAL A 105 6.26 -6.85 3.10
C VAL A 105 7.27 -7.92 3.56
N MET A 106 8.26 -7.54 4.38
CA MET A 106 9.32 -8.46 4.79
C MET A 106 9.59 -8.42 6.30
N PHE A 107 9.79 -7.25 6.90
CA PHE A 107 10.20 -7.15 8.30
C PHE A 107 9.14 -7.72 9.27
N LEU A 108 7.87 -7.28 9.17
CA LEU A 108 6.78 -7.81 9.99
C LEU A 108 6.56 -9.33 9.76
N PRO A 109 6.40 -9.83 8.50
CA PRO A 109 6.28 -11.27 8.26
C PRO A 109 7.45 -12.11 8.78
N PHE A 110 8.68 -11.59 8.70
CA PHE A 110 9.86 -12.27 9.24
C PHE A 110 9.78 -12.40 10.76
N LEU A 111 9.41 -11.33 11.48
CA LEU A 111 9.22 -11.39 12.93
C LEU A 111 8.11 -12.40 13.31
N HIS A 112 7.02 -12.47 12.55
CA HIS A 112 5.96 -13.46 12.80
C HIS A 112 6.40 -14.91 12.53
N SER A 113 7.18 -15.15 11.48
CA SER A 113 7.47 -16.51 11.01
C SER A 113 8.77 -17.10 11.55
N GLN A 114 9.81 -16.29 11.73
CA GLN A 114 11.17 -16.77 12.01
C GLN A 114 11.66 -16.51 13.45
N CYS A 115 11.04 -15.58 14.18
CA CYS A 115 11.47 -15.31 15.56
C CYS A 115 10.97 -16.34 16.58
N ASP A 116 11.81 -16.60 17.58
CA ASP A 116 11.43 -17.38 18.76
C ASP A 116 10.42 -16.60 19.66
N PRO A 117 9.78 -17.24 20.66
CA PRO A 117 8.81 -16.57 21.52
C PRO A 117 9.34 -15.35 22.28
N GLN A 118 10.62 -15.36 22.69
CA GLN A 118 11.22 -14.25 23.45
C GLN A 118 11.48 -13.05 22.53
N GLN A 119 11.99 -13.32 21.33
CA GLN A 119 12.19 -12.32 20.28
C GLN A 119 10.85 -11.71 19.84
N LYS A 120 9.82 -12.53 19.62
CA LYS A 120 8.46 -12.07 19.27
C LYS A 120 7.89 -11.16 20.35
N ALA A 121 7.93 -11.58 21.61
CA ALA A 121 7.41 -10.79 22.73
C ALA A 121 8.10 -9.42 22.86
N LYS A 122 9.39 -9.35 22.51
CA LYS A 122 10.15 -8.10 22.52
C LYS A 122 9.86 -7.22 21.30
N TRP A 123 9.91 -7.77 20.09
CA TRP A 123 10.00 -6.97 18.86
C TRP A 123 8.68 -6.77 18.14
N LEU A 124 7.75 -7.74 18.15
CA LEU A 124 6.48 -7.59 17.43
C LEU A 124 5.67 -6.40 17.93
N PRO A 125 5.44 -6.21 19.25
CA PRO A 125 4.66 -5.06 19.72
C PRO A 125 5.30 -3.71 19.34
N LEU A 126 6.63 -3.64 19.31
CA LEU A 126 7.36 -2.42 18.93
C LEU A 126 7.28 -2.15 17.41
N ALA A 127 7.33 -3.22 16.60
CA ALA A 127 7.26 -3.12 15.16
C ALA A 127 5.84 -2.79 14.67
N GLU A 128 4.82 -3.51 15.16
CA GLU A 128 3.40 -3.27 14.84
C GLU A 128 2.91 -1.91 15.37
N SER A 129 3.51 -1.44 16.48
CA SER A 129 3.25 -0.09 16.99
C SER A 129 3.99 1.01 16.22
N TYR A 130 4.90 0.66 15.30
CA TYR A 130 5.84 1.56 14.59
C TYR A 130 6.76 2.37 15.53
N GLN A 131 6.97 1.90 16.76
CA GLN A 131 8.05 2.39 17.62
C GLN A 131 9.42 1.95 17.11
N VAL A 132 9.46 0.84 16.38
CA VAL A 132 10.62 0.38 15.61
C VAL A 132 10.23 0.27 14.15
N VAL A 133 11.01 0.95 13.30
CA VAL A 133 10.95 0.79 11.85
C VAL A 133 12.07 -0.17 11.45
N GLY A 134 11.73 -1.13 10.60
CA GLY A 134 12.63 -2.19 10.18
C GLY A 134 12.66 -2.35 8.67
N THR A 135 13.68 -3.06 8.20
CA THR A 135 13.89 -3.38 6.78
C THR A 135 14.41 -4.81 6.68
N TYR A 136 14.53 -5.32 5.46
CA TYR A 136 15.10 -6.62 5.18
C TYR A 136 16.35 -6.47 4.32
N ALA A 137 17.51 -6.48 4.99
CA ALA A 137 18.81 -6.27 4.38
C ALA A 137 19.45 -7.62 4.00
N GLN A 138 18.99 -8.20 2.89
CA GLN A 138 19.55 -9.44 2.34
C GLN A 138 20.58 -9.19 1.24
N THR A 139 20.24 -8.35 0.25
CA THR A 139 21.10 -8.12 -0.93
C THR A 139 22.36 -7.34 -0.54
N GLU A 140 23.51 -7.83 -0.99
CA GLU A 140 24.81 -7.17 -0.82
C GLU A 140 25.29 -6.56 -2.15
N MET A 141 26.35 -5.75 -2.10
CA MET A 141 26.92 -5.12 -3.30
C MET A 141 27.37 -6.14 -4.36
N GLY A 142 27.92 -7.29 -3.93
CA GLY A 142 28.40 -8.35 -4.82
C GLY A 142 27.48 -9.56 -4.98
N HIS A 143 26.40 -9.65 -4.20
CA HIS A 143 25.59 -10.86 -4.07
C HIS A 143 24.09 -10.56 -3.99
N GLY A 144 23.29 -11.34 -4.71
CA GLY A 144 21.84 -11.14 -4.78
C GLY A 144 21.08 -12.34 -5.35
N GLN A 145 21.65 -13.05 -6.33
CA GLN A 145 21.05 -14.24 -6.92
C GLN A 145 21.69 -15.54 -6.43
N SER A 146 23.00 -15.55 -6.18
CA SER A 146 23.75 -16.70 -5.67
C SER A 146 23.86 -16.61 -4.15
N TRP A 147 22.87 -17.17 -3.45
CA TRP A 147 22.92 -17.38 -2.00
C TRP A 147 23.03 -18.87 -1.64
N PHE A 148 23.51 -19.68 -2.60
CA PHE A 148 23.72 -21.12 -2.50
C PHE A 148 25.11 -21.47 -3.04
#